data_AF-A0A535UWZ0-F1
#
_entry.id   AF-A0A535UWZ0-F1
#
_cell.length_a   1.000
_cell.length_b   1.000
_cell.length_c   1.000
_cell.angle_alpha   90.00
_cell.angle_beta   90.00
_cell.angle_gamma   90.00
#
_symmetry.space_group_name_H-M   'P 1'
#
loop_
_entity.id
_entity.type
_entity.pdbx_description
1 polymer ?
#
loop_
_entity_poly.entity_id
_entity_poly.type
_entity_poly.pdbx_seq_one_letter_code
_entity_poly.pdbx_strand_id
1 'polypeptide(L)'
;MKLQEGATLGAYRIGASIGRGGMATVYRAYHTALDRYVAIKALPDFFADDPLYRERFQQEARSVARLKHPNILEIFDFGYDEGVAYLVLELVEGGTLADRIGRPMDLREAVRILEQVAGALDHAHRQGILHRDIKPSNILIHTDGTPVLADFGLAKMAGSLRRLTSSGTVMGTPEYMSPEQAADDPTGPASDLYSLAVVAYEMLTGRVPFQADTPAATLLCHVTRDMPPTRELRGELSAHLEEVLRRGLAKRPEERYESAAAFVAALKPAAWPARRGEVASASPATRRLVLPDRLPIVLVVDDAEANRELIEACLAGVECTVRSAMDGPNALKSIQASPPDLVLLDVQMPGMDGFEVCRRIKATSASRLIPVVMITSLDDTTDRVHALEAGADDFMTKPVDRVELVARVTSALRLKSLYDSLDSAEQVIFALAAAVEAKDPYTEAHTQRVAEAARAVGARLGLAPSHLDTLYRGGLIHDIGKIGIPDAILLKPGPLDHDELVTMHLHPIIGETIVSPLRTGAGLLPIIRNHHERWDGTGYPDRLAGTAIPQHARIVAVCDAFDALVNDRPYRARKTVEEALATLRAGAGRQWDPAVVDVFAAGVPELSKLGAA
;
A
#
# COMPACT_ATOMS: atom_id res chain seq x y z
N MET A 1 -27.85 -27.76 -19.85
CA MET A 1 -27.98 -27.20 -21.22
C MET A 1 -27.40 -25.77 -21.29
N LYS A 2 -26.94 -25.26 -22.45
CA LYS A 2 -26.49 -23.85 -22.61
C LYS A 2 -27.63 -23.03 -23.24
N LEU A 3 -28.03 -21.93 -22.61
CA LEU A 3 -28.90 -20.93 -23.24
C LEU A 3 -28.17 -20.37 -24.48
N GLN A 4 -28.90 -20.22 -25.59
CA GLN A 4 -28.35 -19.68 -26.84
C GLN A 4 -28.38 -18.16 -26.84
N GLU A 5 -27.31 -17.54 -27.33
CA GLU A 5 -27.26 -16.09 -27.53
C GLU A 5 -28.31 -15.66 -28.56
N GLY A 6 -29.04 -14.58 -28.28
CA GLY A 6 -30.18 -14.11 -29.07
C GLY A 6 -31.51 -14.79 -28.74
N ALA A 7 -31.52 -15.89 -27.97
CA ALA A 7 -32.76 -16.50 -27.49
C ALA A 7 -33.49 -15.58 -26.51
N THR A 8 -34.80 -15.80 -26.37
CA THR A 8 -35.63 -15.09 -25.39
C THR A 8 -36.01 -16.06 -24.28
N LEU A 9 -35.78 -15.66 -23.03
CA LEU A 9 -36.17 -16.39 -21.83
C LEU A 9 -37.13 -15.49 -21.05
N GLY A 10 -38.44 -15.79 -21.07
CA GLY A 10 -39.46 -14.86 -20.56
C GLY A 10 -39.35 -13.44 -21.16
N ALA A 11 -39.12 -12.43 -20.31
CA ALA A 11 -38.97 -11.03 -20.72
C ALA A 11 -37.53 -10.63 -21.14
N TYR A 12 -36.60 -11.58 -21.15
CA TYR A 12 -35.17 -11.32 -21.27
C TYR A 12 -34.62 -11.82 -22.58
N ARG A 13 -33.89 -10.97 -23.29
CA ARG A 13 -33.07 -11.38 -24.44
C ARG A 13 -31.69 -11.79 -23.96
N ILE A 14 -31.32 -13.03 -24.19
CA ILE A 14 -30.03 -13.59 -23.76
C ILE A 14 -28.92 -13.06 -24.67
N GLY A 15 -27.87 -12.53 -24.06
CA GLY A 15 -26.63 -12.12 -24.73
C GLY A 15 -25.48 -13.09 -24.43
N ALA A 16 -24.26 -12.58 -24.51
CA ALA A 16 -23.04 -13.35 -24.26
C ALA A 16 -22.98 -13.95 -22.84
N SER A 17 -22.36 -15.14 -22.75
CA SER A 17 -21.98 -15.76 -21.46
C SER A 17 -20.87 -14.95 -20.81
N ILE A 18 -21.09 -14.47 -19.58
CA ILE A 18 -20.15 -13.63 -18.82
C ILE A 18 -19.42 -14.38 -17.71
N GLY A 19 -19.86 -15.59 -17.36
CA GLY A 19 -19.19 -16.42 -16.38
C GLY A 19 -19.62 -17.88 -16.45
N ARG A 20 -18.69 -18.80 -16.19
CA ARG A 20 -18.97 -20.24 -16.17
C ARG A 20 -18.30 -20.87 -14.94
N GLY A 21 -19.11 -21.30 -13.99
CA GLY A 21 -18.65 -22.01 -12.78
C GLY A 21 -19.01 -23.50 -12.81
N GLY A 22 -18.49 -24.27 -11.87
CA GLY A 22 -18.75 -25.72 -11.77
C GLY A 22 -20.22 -26.11 -11.55
N MET A 23 -21.08 -25.17 -11.17
CA MET A 23 -22.49 -25.42 -10.84
C MET A 23 -23.49 -24.48 -11.52
N ALA A 24 -23.08 -23.56 -12.42
CA ALA A 24 -23.99 -22.65 -13.13
C ALA A 24 -23.30 -21.93 -14.29
N THR A 25 -24.08 -21.45 -15.26
CA THR A 25 -23.59 -20.52 -16.31
C THR A 25 -24.31 -19.17 -16.16
N VAL A 26 -23.56 -18.08 -16.25
CA VAL A 26 -24.09 -16.71 -16.10
C VAL A 26 -24.03 -16.01 -17.46
N TYR A 27 -25.15 -15.40 -17.86
CA TYR A 27 -25.33 -14.71 -19.12
C TYR A 27 -25.63 -13.24 -18.86
N ARG A 28 -25.07 -12.34 -19.67
CA ARG A 28 -25.62 -10.98 -19.78
C ARG A 28 -26.93 -11.08 -20.54
N ALA A 29 -27.98 -10.45 -20.05
CA ALA A 29 -29.26 -10.40 -20.73
C ALA A 29 -29.84 -8.98 -20.70
N TYR A 30 -30.73 -8.70 -21.63
CA TYR A 30 -31.40 -7.41 -21.74
C TYR A 30 -32.89 -7.57 -21.45
N HIS A 31 -33.36 -6.88 -20.41
CA HIS A 31 -34.77 -6.83 -20.07
C HIS A 31 -35.47 -5.80 -20.96
N THR A 32 -36.20 -6.27 -21.96
CA THR A 32 -36.73 -5.41 -23.03
C THR A 32 -37.74 -4.37 -22.54
N ALA A 33 -38.65 -4.75 -21.63
CA ALA A 33 -39.68 -3.82 -21.15
C ALA A 33 -39.19 -2.76 -20.15
N LEU A 34 -38.07 -3.00 -19.46
CA LEU A 34 -37.50 -2.09 -18.46
C LEU A 34 -36.24 -1.36 -18.97
N ASP A 35 -35.85 -1.60 -20.22
CA ASP A 35 -34.68 -1.01 -20.88
C ASP A 35 -33.41 -1.06 -20.02
N ARG A 36 -33.08 -2.26 -19.51
CA ARG A 36 -31.89 -2.47 -18.66
C ARG A 36 -31.20 -3.80 -18.91
N TYR A 37 -29.89 -3.81 -18.69
CA TYR A 37 -29.11 -5.05 -18.65
C TYR A 37 -29.19 -5.72 -17.27
N VAL A 38 -29.18 -7.04 -17.27
CA VAL A 38 -29.22 -7.91 -16.09
C VAL A 38 -28.27 -9.09 -16.29
N ALA A 39 -27.94 -9.79 -15.20
CA ALA A 39 -27.26 -11.08 -15.25
C ALA A 39 -28.28 -12.20 -15.03
N ILE A 40 -28.25 -13.23 -15.89
CA ILE A 40 -29.08 -14.44 -15.75
C ILE A 40 -28.19 -15.62 -15.40
N LYS A 41 -28.38 -16.16 -14.19
CA LYS A 41 -27.69 -17.36 -13.73
C LYS A 41 -28.56 -18.58 -13.99
N ALA A 42 -28.19 -19.37 -14.99
CA ALA A 42 -28.86 -20.61 -15.35
C ALA A 42 -28.29 -21.79 -14.56
N LEU A 43 -29.16 -22.57 -13.92
CA LEU A 43 -28.79 -23.70 -13.07
C LEU A 43 -28.79 -25.02 -13.86
N PRO A 44 -27.94 -26.00 -13.48
CA PRO A 44 -27.83 -27.29 -14.14
C PRO A 44 -29.11 -28.13 -14.11
N ASP A 45 -29.30 -28.92 -15.18
CA ASP A 45 -30.45 -29.77 -15.44
C ASP A 45 -30.73 -30.81 -14.33
N PHE A 46 -29.70 -31.25 -13.58
CA PHE A 46 -29.85 -32.21 -12.46
C PHE A 46 -30.71 -31.69 -11.30
N PHE A 47 -30.89 -30.36 -11.21
CA PHE A 47 -31.76 -29.69 -10.26
C PHE A 47 -33.18 -29.47 -10.78
N ALA A 48 -33.36 -29.61 -12.09
CA ALA A 48 -34.66 -29.48 -12.72
C ALA A 48 -35.50 -30.73 -12.46
N ASP A 49 -35.00 -31.96 -12.49
CA ASP A 49 -35.92 -33.12 -12.53
C ASP A 49 -36.59 -33.53 -11.19
N ASP A 50 -36.16 -32.99 -10.05
CA ASP A 50 -36.76 -33.28 -8.73
C ASP A 50 -37.69 -32.13 -8.26
N PRO A 51 -39.02 -32.35 -8.18
CA PRO A 51 -39.98 -31.35 -7.69
C PRO A 51 -39.69 -30.84 -6.27
N LEU A 52 -39.15 -31.70 -5.39
CA LEU A 52 -38.82 -31.35 -4.01
C LEU A 52 -37.62 -30.38 -3.97
N TYR A 53 -36.67 -30.57 -4.87
CA TYR A 53 -35.52 -29.68 -5.02
C TYR A 53 -35.96 -28.31 -5.55
N ARG A 54 -36.81 -28.28 -6.58
CA ARG A 54 -37.35 -27.01 -7.13
C ARG A 54 -38.06 -26.19 -6.05
N GLU A 55 -38.88 -26.82 -5.23
CA GLU A 55 -39.61 -26.13 -4.16
C GLU A 55 -38.66 -25.54 -3.10
N ARG A 56 -37.65 -26.32 -2.66
CA ARG A 56 -36.62 -25.83 -1.72
C ARG A 56 -35.81 -24.69 -2.30
N PHE A 57 -35.34 -24.84 -3.53
CA PHE A 57 -34.60 -23.80 -4.23
C PHE A 57 -35.41 -22.50 -4.34
N GLN A 58 -36.70 -22.58 -4.70
CA GLN A 58 -37.57 -21.41 -4.75
C GLN A 58 -37.78 -20.76 -3.37
N GLN A 59 -37.97 -21.56 -2.32
CA GLN A 59 -38.11 -21.04 -0.95
C GLN A 59 -36.85 -20.31 -0.49
N GLU A 60 -35.67 -20.82 -0.83
CA GLU A 60 -34.39 -20.21 -0.47
C GLU A 60 -34.10 -18.96 -1.31
N ALA A 61 -34.33 -19.01 -2.62
CA ALA A 61 -34.18 -17.85 -3.50
C ALA A 61 -35.08 -16.69 -3.04
N ARG A 62 -36.32 -16.98 -2.63
CA ARG A 62 -37.23 -16.00 -2.02
C ARG A 62 -36.71 -15.43 -0.70
N SER A 63 -36.03 -16.25 0.10
CA SER A 63 -35.48 -15.81 1.38
C SER A 63 -34.32 -14.86 1.16
N VAL A 64 -33.41 -15.17 0.22
CA VAL A 64 -32.29 -14.30 -0.15
C VAL A 64 -32.79 -13.02 -0.85
N ALA A 65 -33.79 -13.11 -1.73
CA ALA A 65 -34.36 -11.95 -2.43
C ALA A 65 -35.03 -10.92 -1.49
N ARG A 66 -35.32 -11.29 -0.23
CA ARG A 66 -35.82 -10.35 0.79
C ARG A 66 -34.71 -9.52 1.42
N LEU A 67 -33.45 -9.93 1.29
CA LEU A 67 -32.32 -9.18 1.81
C LEU A 67 -32.19 -7.88 1.02
N LYS A 68 -32.21 -6.74 1.74
CA LYS A 68 -32.01 -5.41 1.16
C LYS A 68 -30.83 -4.76 1.84
N HIS A 69 -29.70 -4.76 1.15
CA HIS A 69 -28.45 -4.19 1.64
C HIS A 69 -27.61 -3.71 0.47
N PRO A 70 -26.94 -2.55 0.56
CA PRO A 70 -26.13 -2.00 -0.55
C PRO A 70 -24.95 -2.90 -0.97
N ASN A 71 -24.55 -3.84 -0.12
CA ASN A 71 -23.45 -4.78 -0.38
C ASN A 71 -23.91 -6.23 -0.53
N ILE A 72 -25.19 -6.47 -0.87
CA ILE A 72 -25.73 -7.81 -1.23
C ILE A 72 -26.30 -7.71 -2.63
N LEU A 73 -25.93 -8.66 -3.51
CA LEU A 73 -26.35 -8.63 -4.91
C LEU A 73 -27.86 -8.77 -5.01
N GLU A 74 -28.51 -7.83 -5.70
CA GLU A 74 -29.96 -7.84 -5.80
C GLU A 74 -30.44 -8.98 -6.72
N ILE A 75 -31.42 -9.73 -6.22
CA ILE A 75 -32.17 -10.73 -7.01
C ILE A 75 -33.45 -10.04 -7.47
N PHE A 76 -33.52 -9.74 -8.76
CA PHE A 76 -34.72 -9.11 -9.34
C PHE A 76 -35.86 -10.10 -9.52
N ASP A 77 -35.55 -11.32 -9.94
CA ASP A 77 -36.56 -12.34 -10.24
C ASP A 77 -35.95 -13.75 -10.22
N PHE A 78 -36.82 -14.76 -10.17
CA PHE A 78 -36.45 -16.16 -10.38
C PHE A 78 -37.50 -16.83 -11.25
N GLY A 79 -37.09 -17.75 -12.11
CA GLY A 79 -37.99 -18.41 -13.04
C GLY A 79 -37.60 -19.84 -13.37
N TYR A 80 -38.53 -20.51 -14.03
CA TYR A 80 -38.34 -21.83 -14.60
C TYR A 80 -38.99 -21.84 -15.98
N ASP A 81 -38.19 -22.01 -17.03
CA ASP A 81 -38.66 -22.00 -18.41
C ASP A 81 -37.85 -22.99 -19.25
N GLU A 82 -38.50 -23.67 -20.19
CA GLU A 82 -37.92 -24.71 -21.06
C GLU A 82 -37.03 -25.76 -20.35
N GLY A 83 -37.35 -26.12 -19.10
CA GLY A 83 -36.55 -27.09 -18.34
C GLY A 83 -35.41 -26.49 -17.53
N VAL A 84 -35.21 -25.17 -17.59
CA VAL A 84 -34.09 -24.46 -16.96
C VAL A 84 -34.58 -23.57 -15.82
N ALA A 85 -34.09 -23.82 -14.61
CA ALA A 85 -34.24 -22.90 -13.49
C ALA A 85 -33.21 -21.76 -13.62
N TYR A 86 -33.64 -20.52 -13.44
CA TYR A 86 -32.77 -19.36 -13.55
C TYR A 86 -33.05 -18.29 -12.49
N LEU A 87 -32.02 -17.52 -12.16
CA LEU A 87 -32.09 -16.32 -11.33
C LEU A 87 -31.75 -15.10 -12.19
N VAL A 88 -32.53 -14.03 -12.02
CA VAL A 88 -32.28 -12.72 -12.61
C VAL A 88 -31.67 -11.83 -11.56
N LEU A 89 -30.45 -11.38 -11.81
CA LEU A 89 -29.60 -10.66 -10.88
C LEU A 89 -29.23 -9.30 -11.45
N GLU A 90 -28.84 -8.40 -10.56
CA GLU A 90 -28.07 -7.21 -10.94
C GLU A 90 -26.82 -7.58 -11.76
N LEU A 91 -26.54 -6.79 -12.81
CA LEU A 91 -25.31 -6.92 -13.59
C LEU A 91 -24.23 -6.01 -13.01
N VAL A 92 -23.13 -6.61 -12.55
CA VAL A 92 -21.96 -5.90 -12.00
C VAL A 92 -20.80 -5.99 -12.99
N GLU A 93 -20.27 -4.83 -13.43
CA GLU A 93 -19.29 -4.77 -14.53
C GLU A 93 -17.82 -4.58 -14.08
N GLY A 94 -17.54 -4.36 -12.79
CA GLY A 94 -16.19 -4.05 -12.28
C GLY A 94 -15.34 -5.25 -11.84
N GLY A 95 -15.74 -6.46 -12.25
CA GLY A 95 -15.06 -7.73 -11.94
C GLY A 95 -15.33 -8.27 -10.53
N THR A 96 -14.51 -9.21 -10.09
CA THR A 96 -14.58 -9.84 -8.77
C THR A 96 -13.41 -9.41 -7.89
N LEU A 97 -13.49 -9.67 -6.58
CA LEU A 97 -12.34 -9.55 -5.70
C LEU A 97 -11.24 -10.53 -6.10
N ALA A 98 -11.59 -11.72 -6.62
CA ALA A 98 -10.62 -12.71 -7.14
C ALA A 98 -9.70 -12.11 -8.22
N ASP A 99 -10.24 -11.25 -9.09
CA ASP A 99 -9.46 -10.58 -10.15
C ASP A 99 -8.50 -9.52 -9.60
N ARG A 100 -8.71 -9.07 -8.35
CA ARG A 100 -7.91 -8.03 -7.67
C ARG A 100 -6.90 -8.60 -6.67
N ILE A 101 -7.03 -9.87 -6.29
CA ILE A 101 -6.11 -10.56 -5.37
C ILE A 101 -5.10 -11.41 -6.15
N GLY A 102 -4.05 -11.86 -5.46
CA GLY A 102 -2.88 -12.54 -6.07
C GLY A 102 -1.57 -11.78 -5.82
N ARG A 103 -1.68 -10.55 -5.31
CA ARG A 103 -0.61 -9.82 -4.62
C ARG A 103 -1.16 -9.29 -3.29
N PRO A 104 -0.33 -9.09 -2.26
CA PRO A 104 -0.76 -8.48 -1.00
C PRO A 104 -1.42 -7.11 -1.22
N MET A 105 -2.62 -6.93 -0.66
CA MET A 105 -3.40 -5.70 -0.65
C MET A 105 -3.02 -4.85 0.58
N ASP A 106 -3.13 -3.52 0.46
CA ASP A 106 -2.98 -2.62 1.59
C ASP A 106 -4.05 -2.91 2.66
N LEU A 107 -3.67 -2.83 3.94
CA LEU A 107 -4.57 -3.11 5.06
C LEU A 107 -5.81 -2.20 5.03
N ARG A 108 -5.67 -0.92 4.68
CA ARG A 108 -6.83 -0.01 4.67
C ARG A 108 -7.79 -0.34 3.55
N GLU A 109 -7.27 -0.68 2.38
CA GLU A 109 -8.08 -1.14 1.26
C GLU A 109 -8.80 -2.44 1.60
N ALA A 110 -8.08 -3.40 2.20
CA ALA A 110 -8.66 -4.67 2.62
C ALA A 110 -9.78 -4.45 3.65
N VAL A 111 -9.53 -3.66 4.69
CA VAL A 111 -10.53 -3.31 5.70
C VAL A 111 -11.73 -2.58 5.09
N ARG A 112 -11.55 -1.68 4.12
CA ARG A 112 -12.66 -0.97 3.45
C ARG A 112 -13.60 -1.94 2.73
N ILE A 113 -13.05 -2.96 2.07
CA ILE A 113 -13.84 -3.98 1.39
C ILE A 113 -14.49 -4.91 2.42
N LEU A 114 -13.69 -5.42 3.36
CA LEU A 114 -14.14 -6.34 4.40
C LEU A 114 -15.21 -5.73 5.29
N GLU A 115 -15.18 -4.44 5.60
CA GLU A 115 -16.17 -3.77 6.44
C GLU A 115 -17.56 -3.76 5.79
N GLN A 116 -17.61 -3.56 4.48
CA GLN A 116 -18.84 -3.60 3.70
C GLN A 116 -19.37 -5.03 3.54
N VAL A 117 -18.48 -6.00 3.28
CA VAL A 117 -18.84 -7.43 3.21
C VAL A 117 -19.30 -7.95 4.57
N ALA A 118 -18.63 -7.56 5.66
CA ALA A 118 -19.02 -7.89 7.03
C ALA A 118 -20.39 -7.30 7.39
N GLY A 119 -20.67 -6.06 6.98
CA GLY A 119 -21.99 -5.45 7.14
C GLY A 119 -23.10 -6.23 6.43
N ALA A 120 -22.84 -6.69 5.20
CA ALA A 120 -23.75 -7.56 4.45
C ALA A 120 -23.97 -8.91 5.14
N LEU A 121 -22.91 -9.57 5.62
CA LEU A 121 -22.99 -10.85 6.31
C LEU A 121 -23.79 -10.74 7.61
N ASP A 122 -23.44 -9.76 8.46
CA ASP A 122 -24.15 -9.54 9.72
C ASP A 122 -25.63 -9.17 9.47
N HIS A 123 -25.94 -8.47 8.38
CA HIS A 123 -27.33 -8.21 7.95
C HIS A 123 -28.07 -9.49 7.57
N ALA A 124 -27.46 -10.39 6.79
CA ALA A 124 -28.05 -11.67 6.43
C ALA A 124 -28.23 -12.59 7.65
N HIS A 125 -27.23 -12.65 8.54
CA HIS A 125 -27.25 -13.47 9.75
C HIS A 125 -28.38 -13.07 10.70
N ARG A 126 -28.66 -11.77 10.86
CA ARG A 126 -29.81 -11.27 11.65
C ARG A 126 -31.16 -11.74 11.11
N GLN A 127 -31.24 -12.10 9.84
CA GLN A 127 -32.43 -12.66 9.19
C GLN A 127 -32.40 -14.19 9.12
N GLY A 128 -31.43 -14.84 9.78
CA GLY A 128 -31.28 -16.29 9.80
C GLY A 128 -30.73 -16.89 8.51
N ILE A 129 -30.15 -16.07 7.62
CA ILE A 129 -29.62 -16.50 6.33
C ILE A 129 -28.09 -16.58 6.42
N LEU A 130 -27.52 -17.74 6.08
CA LEU A 130 -26.08 -17.98 6.00
C LEU A 130 -25.61 -17.95 4.55
N HIS A 131 -24.39 -17.48 4.30
CA HIS A 131 -23.81 -17.43 2.96
C HIS A 131 -23.26 -18.80 2.52
N ARG A 132 -22.46 -19.47 3.36
CA ARG A 132 -21.88 -20.82 3.19
C ARG A 132 -20.87 -21.00 2.04
N ASP A 133 -20.60 -19.98 1.25
CA ASP A 133 -19.59 -20.03 0.18
C ASP A 133 -18.83 -18.70 0.02
N ILE A 134 -18.39 -18.08 1.12
CA ILE A 134 -17.64 -16.82 1.03
C ILE A 134 -16.26 -17.10 0.44
N LYS A 135 -15.95 -16.42 -0.65
CA LYS A 135 -14.67 -16.46 -1.35
C LYS A 135 -14.55 -15.24 -2.27
N PRO A 136 -13.34 -14.91 -2.73
CA PRO A 136 -13.11 -13.70 -3.52
C PRO A 136 -13.90 -13.63 -4.83
N SER A 137 -14.16 -14.77 -5.48
CA SER A 137 -14.95 -14.81 -6.72
C SER A 137 -16.46 -14.57 -6.51
N ASN A 138 -16.94 -14.66 -5.26
CA ASN A 138 -18.32 -14.34 -4.88
C ASN A 138 -18.46 -12.91 -4.31
N ILE A 139 -17.38 -12.13 -4.26
CA ILE A 139 -17.40 -10.72 -3.89
C ILE A 139 -17.21 -9.94 -5.18
N LEU A 140 -18.31 -9.49 -5.79
CA LEU A 140 -18.28 -8.67 -7.00
C LEU A 140 -17.93 -7.23 -6.64
N ILE A 141 -17.31 -6.50 -7.57
CA ILE A 141 -16.97 -5.09 -7.37
C ILE A 141 -17.59 -4.25 -8.47
N HIS A 142 -18.31 -3.20 -8.10
CA HIS A 142 -18.78 -2.19 -9.04
C HIS A 142 -17.63 -1.37 -9.63
N THR A 143 -17.92 -0.64 -10.71
CA THR A 143 -16.95 0.26 -11.36
C THR A 143 -16.47 1.39 -10.44
N ASP A 144 -17.29 1.79 -9.47
CA ASP A 144 -16.94 2.76 -8.42
C ASP A 144 -16.11 2.18 -7.26
N GLY A 145 -15.87 0.86 -7.26
CA GLY A 145 -15.11 0.15 -6.23
C GLY A 145 -15.92 -0.32 -5.02
N THR A 146 -17.26 -0.27 -5.09
CA THR A 146 -18.17 -0.81 -4.06
C THR A 146 -18.25 -2.34 -4.16
N PRO A 147 -17.97 -3.11 -3.09
CA PRO A 147 -18.10 -4.56 -3.09
C PRO A 147 -19.55 -4.99 -2.84
N VAL A 148 -19.96 -6.07 -3.49
CA VAL A 148 -21.28 -6.66 -3.37
C VAL A 148 -21.14 -8.17 -3.26
N LEU A 149 -21.74 -8.74 -2.22
CA LEU A 149 -21.72 -10.17 -1.95
C LEU A 149 -22.76 -10.87 -2.83
N ALA A 150 -22.29 -11.76 -3.69
CA ALA A 150 -23.10 -12.57 -4.60
C ALA A 150 -23.09 -14.04 -4.16
N ASP A 151 -23.99 -14.84 -4.74
CA ASP A 151 -23.95 -16.30 -4.63
C ASP A 151 -24.07 -16.85 -3.20
N PHE A 152 -25.03 -16.32 -2.44
CA PHE A 152 -25.57 -17.02 -1.26
C PHE A 152 -25.87 -18.46 -1.65
N GLY A 153 -25.42 -19.42 -0.85
CA GLY A 153 -25.24 -20.82 -1.22
C GLY A 153 -26.49 -21.65 -1.56
N LEU A 154 -27.46 -21.10 -2.28
CA LEU A 154 -28.72 -21.68 -2.77
C LEU A 154 -28.54 -23.09 -3.37
N ALA A 155 -27.40 -23.39 -3.99
CA ALA A 155 -27.09 -24.71 -4.55
C ALA A 155 -26.63 -25.75 -3.49
N LYS A 156 -26.07 -25.30 -2.36
CA LYS A 156 -25.60 -26.16 -1.25
C LYS A 156 -26.71 -26.50 -0.26
N MET A 157 -27.78 -25.71 -0.22
CA MET A 157 -28.85 -25.86 0.78
C MET A 157 -29.99 -26.78 0.30
N ALA A 158 -30.25 -26.82 -1.01
CA ALA A 158 -31.37 -27.57 -1.57
C ALA A 158 -31.15 -29.10 -1.69
N GLY A 159 -29.94 -29.62 -1.38
CA GLY A 159 -29.69 -31.06 -1.28
C GLY A 159 -28.55 -31.41 -0.35
N SER A 160 -28.82 -32.28 0.64
CA SER A 160 -27.82 -33.03 1.43
C SER A 160 -27.05 -34.04 0.58
N LEU A 161 -26.58 -33.61 -0.60
CA LEU A 161 -25.80 -34.43 -1.51
C LEU A 161 -24.41 -34.58 -0.88
N ARG A 162 -24.13 -35.81 -0.43
CA ARG A 162 -22.80 -36.32 -0.07
C ARG A 162 -21.74 -35.59 -0.89
N ARG A 163 -20.96 -34.73 -0.21
CA ARG A 163 -20.04 -33.77 -0.85
C ARG A 163 -18.84 -34.44 -1.54
N LEU A 164 -18.72 -35.75 -1.39
CA LEU A 164 -17.95 -36.64 -2.26
C LEU A 164 -18.88 -37.13 -3.36
N THR A 165 -18.68 -36.64 -4.58
CA THR A 165 -19.15 -37.40 -5.75
C THR A 165 -18.56 -38.81 -5.69
N SER A 166 -19.21 -39.79 -6.31
CA SER A 166 -18.66 -41.15 -6.47
C SER A 166 -17.29 -41.18 -7.19
N SER A 167 -16.86 -40.04 -7.75
CA SER A 167 -15.55 -39.78 -8.36
C SER A 167 -14.54 -39.05 -7.46
N GLY A 168 -14.84 -38.77 -6.19
CA GLY A 168 -13.90 -38.13 -5.25
C GLY A 168 -13.69 -36.62 -5.44
N THR A 169 -14.53 -35.95 -6.24
CA THR A 169 -14.47 -34.49 -6.40
C THR A 169 -15.26 -33.81 -5.27
N VAL A 170 -14.55 -32.98 -4.50
CA VAL A 170 -15.13 -32.13 -3.44
C VAL A 170 -15.94 -31.00 -4.10
N MET A 171 -17.20 -30.87 -3.70
CA MET A 171 -18.06 -29.78 -4.17
C MET A 171 -17.72 -28.46 -3.45
N GLY A 172 -17.02 -27.55 -4.13
CA GLY A 172 -16.71 -26.19 -3.64
C GLY A 172 -15.23 -25.79 -3.82
N THR A 173 -14.85 -24.68 -3.21
CA THR A 173 -13.46 -24.18 -3.18
C THR A 173 -12.88 -24.49 -1.79
N PRO A 174 -12.19 -25.63 -1.61
CA PRO A 174 -11.80 -26.15 -0.30
C PRO A 174 -10.94 -25.18 0.52
N GLU A 175 -10.25 -24.26 -0.14
CA GLU A 175 -9.34 -23.26 0.44
C GLU A 175 -10.02 -22.25 1.38
N TYR A 176 -11.35 -22.08 1.28
CA TYR A 176 -12.11 -21.13 2.11
C TYR A 176 -13.11 -21.79 3.05
N MET A 177 -13.17 -23.13 3.07
CA MET A 177 -14.15 -23.84 3.90
C MET A 177 -13.77 -23.76 5.38
N SER A 178 -14.77 -23.55 6.23
CA SER A 178 -14.60 -23.64 7.68
C SER A 178 -14.37 -25.08 8.15
N PRO A 179 -13.72 -25.28 9.32
CA PRO A 179 -13.50 -26.61 9.90
C PRO A 179 -14.79 -27.43 10.04
N GLU A 180 -15.87 -26.80 10.50
CA GLU A 180 -17.19 -27.44 10.61
C GLU A 180 -17.78 -27.80 9.24
N GLN A 181 -17.55 -26.98 8.22
CA GLN A 181 -17.94 -27.35 6.85
C GLN A 181 -17.13 -28.53 6.32
N ALA A 182 -15.84 -28.61 6.65
CA ALA A 182 -14.95 -29.70 6.25
C ALA A 182 -15.27 -31.01 6.99
N ALA A 183 -15.69 -30.92 8.25
CA ALA A 183 -16.06 -32.05 9.11
C ALA A 183 -17.52 -32.51 8.95
N ASP A 184 -18.33 -31.79 8.17
CA ASP A 184 -19.78 -32.00 8.03
C ASP A 184 -20.59 -31.74 9.32
N ASP A 185 -20.05 -30.88 10.19
CA ASP A 185 -20.70 -30.41 11.41
C ASP A 185 -21.73 -29.30 11.12
N PRO A 186 -22.67 -29.02 12.05
CA PRO A 186 -23.61 -27.92 11.92
C PRO A 186 -22.92 -26.58 11.67
N THR A 187 -23.31 -25.90 10.58
CA THR A 187 -22.77 -24.59 10.20
C THR A 187 -23.61 -23.45 10.76
N GLY A 188 -22.95 -22.33 11.05
CA GLY A 188 -23.58 -21.12 11.61
C GLY A 188 -22.90 -19.84 11.14
N PRO A 189 -23.26 -18.66 11.72
CA PRO A 189 -22.61 -17.38 11.40
C PRO A 189 -21.09 -17.40 11.54
N ALA A 190 -20.58 -18.16 12.53
CA ALA A 190 -19.16 -18.35 12.75
C ALA A 190 -18.44 -19.06 11.58
N SER A 191 -19.15 -19.87 10.79
CA SER A 191 -18.61 -20.53 9.60
C SER A 191 -18.32 -19.53 8.49
N ASP A 192 -19.27 -18.60 8.27
CA ASP A 192 -19.11 -17.50 7.33
C ASP A 192 -17.97 -16.55 7.77
N LEU A 193 -17.87 -16.28 9.07
CA LEU A 193 -16.79 -15.48 9.64
C LEU A 193 -15.43 -16.12 9.38
N TYR A 194 -15.30 -17.43 9.56
CA TYR A 194 -14.06 -18.14 9.26
C TYR A 194 -13.67 -17.97 7.80
N SER A 195 -14.60 -18.18 6.87
CA SER A 195 -14.35 -18.00 5.44
C SER A 195 -13.97 -16.53 5.12
N LEU A 196 -14.59 -15.55 5.77
CA LEU A 196 -14.19 -14.14 5.65
C LEU A 196 -12.77 -13.89 6.19
N ALA A 197 -12.37 -14.57 7.26
CA ALA A 197 -11.02 -14.48 7.81
C ALA A 197 -9.98 -15.11 6.87
N VAL A 198 -10.32 -16.19 6.16
CA VAL A 198 -9.49 -16.73 5.07
C VAL A 198 -9.33 -15.70 3.95
N VAL A 199 -10.43 -15.07 3.52
CA VAL A 199 -10.39 -14.00 2.52
C VAL A 199 -9.52 -12.84 2.99
N ALA A 200 -9.66 -12.40 4.25
CA ALA A 200 -8.82 -11.35 4.83
C ALA A 200 -7.34 -11.73 4.85
N TYR A 201 -7.02 -12.97 5.23
CA TYR A 201 -5.66 -13.50 5.20
C TYR A 201 -5.08 -13.45 3.78
N GLU A 202 -5.84 -13.92 2.78
CA GLU A 202 -5.39 -13.91 1.39
C GLU A 202 -5.25 -12.50 0.83
N MET A 203 -6.17 -11.59 1.14
CA MET A 203 -6.05 -10.18 0.77
C MET A 203 -4.75 -9.60 1.32
N LEU A 204 -4.39 -9.88 2.57
CA LEU A 204 -3.23 -9.29 3.24
C LEU A 204 -1.89 -9.95 2.88
N THR A 205 -1.90 -11.22 2.46
CA THR A 205 -0.67 -12.00 2.20
C THR A 205 -0.50 -12.41 0.74
N GLY A 206 -1.54 -12.24 -0.09
CA GLY A 206 -1.58 -12.69 -1.49
C GLY A 206 -1.72 -14.21 -1.65
N ARG A 207 -1.86 -14.99 -0.57
CA ARG A 207 -2.00 -16.46 -0.60
C ARG A 207 -2.99 -16.91 0.47
N VAL A 208 -3.65 -18.04 0.26
CA VAL A 208 -4.52 -18.65 1.28
C VAL A 208 -3.69 -19.24 2.44
N PRO A 209 -4.23 -19.31 3.67
CA PRO A 209 -3.52 -19.87 4.83
C PRO A 209 -3.29 -21.39 4.72
N PHE A 210 -4.16 -22.11 4.01
CA PHE A 210 -4.10 -23.55 3.87
C PHE A 210 -4.25 -23.96 2.42
N GLN A 211 -3.24 -24.64 1.89
CA GLN A 211 -3.26 -25.23 0.55
C GLN A 211 -2.46 -26.53 0.56
N ALA A 212 -2.94 -27.53 -0.17
CA ALA A 212 -2.28 -28.83 -0.34
C ALA A 212 -2.56 -29.39 -1.74
N ASP A 213 -1.84 -30.45 -2.11
CA ASP A 213 -1.91 -31.06 -3.46
C ASP A 213 -3.28 -31.67 -3.79
N THR A 214 -4.08 -32.00 -2.78
CA THR A 214 -5.42 -32.58 -2.97
C THR A 214 -6.48 -31.80 -2.19
N PRO A 215 -7.70 -31.66 -2.72
CA PRO A 215 -8.81 -31.00 -2.02
C PRO A 215 -9.07 -31.57 -0.61
N ALA A 216 -9.00 -32.89 -0.46
CA ALA A 216 -9.18 -33.56 0.83
C ALA A 216 -8.08 -33.19 1.83
N ALA A 217 -6.82 -33.06 1.39
CA ALA A 217 -5.73 -32.59 2.23
C ALA A 217 -5.90 -31.13 2.63
N THR A 218 -6.37 -30.26 1.72
CA THR A 218 -6.68 -28.85 2.04
C THR A 218 -7.77 -28.76 3.11
N LEU A 219 -8.85 -29.54 2.99
CA LEU A 219 -9.89 -29.63 4.02
C LEU A 219 -9.33 -30.10 5.37
N LEU A 220 -8.46 -31.12 5.36
CA LEU A 220 -7.81 -31.60 6.58
C LEU A 220 -6.94 -30.51 7.23
N CYS A 221 -6.24 -29.70 6.44
CA CYS A 221 -5.48 -28.55 6.96
C CYS A 221 -6.40 -27.56 7.69
N HIS A 222 -7.58 -27.26 7.14
CA HIS A 222 -8.55 -26.40 7.82
C HIS A 222 -8.99 -26.96 9.17
N VAL A 223 -9.11 -28.28 9.32
CA VAL A 223 -9.50 -28.93 10.58
C VAL A 223 -8.33 -29.00 11.58
N THR A 224 -7.11 -29.28 11.11
CA THR A 224 -6.02 -29.77 11.98
C THR A 224 -4.81 -28.86 12.12
N ARG A 225 -4.52 -27.98 11.15
CA ARG A 225 -3.29 -27.17 11.15
C ARG A 225 -3.52 -25.78 11.73
N ASP A 226 -2.61 -25.30 12.55
CA ASP A 226 -2.60 -23.90 12.99
C ASP A 226 -2.33 -22.95 11.83
N MET A 227 -2.77 -21.69 11.97
CA MET A 227 -2.49 -20.64 11.00
C MET A 227 -0.97 -20.51 10.81
N PRO A 228 -0.45 -20.51 9.57
CA PRO A 228 0.97 -20.27 9.32
C PRO A 228 1.41 -18.89 9.82
N PRO A 229 2.67 -18.75 10.29
CA PRO A 229 3.21 -17.46 10.70
C PRO A 229 3.26 -16.49 9.51
N THR A 230 2.81 -15.26 9.71
CA THR A 230 2.67 -14.28 8.61
C THR A 230 3.88 -13.36 8.44
N ARG A 231 4.81 -13.35 9.41
CA ARG A 231 6.02 -12.49 9.42
C ARG A 231 6.98 -12.76 8.25
N GLU A 232 6.96 -13.97 7.72
CA GLU A 232 7.78 -14.38 6.57
C GLU A 232 7.18 -13.94 5.21
N LEU A 233 5.89 -13.56 5.18
CA LEU A 233 5.15 -13.19 3.98
C LEU A 233 5.11 -11.67 3.74
N ARG A 234 5.16 -10.88 4.82
CA ARG A 234 5.38 -9.43 4.81
C ARG A 234 5.95 -9.06 6.18
N GLY A 235 7.17 -8.51 6.23
CA GLY A 235 7.81 -8.05 7.48
C GLY A 235 7.06 -6.93 8.22
N GLU A 236 5.89 -6.52 7.74
CA GLU A 236 5.07 -5.39 8.18
C GLU A 236 3.72 -5.80 8.81
N LEU A 237 3.33 -7.09 8.78
CA LEU A 237 2.14 -7.51 9.54
C LEU A 237 2.46 -7.49 11.03
N SER A 238 1.97 -6.44 11.71
CA SER A 238 2.16 -6.29 13.16
C SER A 238 1.64 -7.51 13.93
N ALA A 239 2.22 -7.79 15.11
CA ALA A 239 1.77 -8.86 15.99
C ALA A 239 0.26 -8.78 16.32
N HIS A 240 -0.31 -7.57 16.31
CA HIS A 240 -1.74 -7.34 16.47
C HIS A 240 -2.57 -7.99 15.35
N LEU A 241 -2.18 -7.80 14.08
CA LEU A 241 -2.93 -8.36 12.95
C LEU A 241 -2.83 -9.88 12.90
N GLU A 242 -1.66 -10.41 13.22
CA GLU A 242 -1.45 -11.86 13.31
C GLU A 242 -2.37 -12.48 14.37
N GLU A 243 -2.50 -11.85 15.53
CA GLU A 243 -3.41 -12.29 16.59
C GLU A 243 -4.89 -12.21 16.18
N VAL A 244 -5.29 -11.15 15.48
CA VAL A 244 -6.67 -10.98 14.98
C VAL A 244 -7.02 -12.05 13.95
N LEU A 245 -6.13 -12.30 12.98
CA LEU A 245 -6.31 -13.35 11.98
C LEU A 245 -6.34 -14.74 12.62
N ARG A 246 -5.45 -14.99 13.59
CA ARG A 246 -5.40 -16.25 14.35
C ARG A 246 -6.73 -16.52 15.06
N ARG A 247 -7.31 -15.50 15.70
CA ARG A 247 -8.62 -15.62 16.35
C ARG A 247 -9.75 -15.81 15.34
N GLY A 248 -9.74 -15.11 14.20
CA GLY A 248 -10.71 -15.31 13.12
C GLY A 248 -10.67 -16.73 12.51
N LEU A 249 -9.47 -17.31 12.45
CA LEU A 249 -9.20 -18.67 11.94
C LEU A 249 -9.16 -19.75 13.04
N ALA A 250 -9.66 -19.46 14.24
CA ALA A 250 -9.73 -20.44 15.31
C ALA A 250 -10.57 -21.66 14.90
N LYS A 251 -10.15 -22.86 15.28
CA LYS A 251 -10.79 -24.10 14.84
C LYS A 251 -12.19 -24.26 15.40
N ARG A 252 -12.35 -23.90 16.68
CA ARG A 252 -13.63 -23.95 17.38
C ARG A 252 -14.44 -22.68 17.10
N PRO A 253 -15.69 -22.78 16.60
CA PRO A 253 -16.54 -21.62 16.30
C PRO A 253 -16.67 -20.61 17.45
N GLU A 254 -16.76 -21.10 18.69
CA GLU A 254 -16.92 -20.30 19.91
C GLU A 254 -15.69 -19.47 20.31
N GLU A 255 -14.50 -19.78 19.77
CA GLU A 255 -13.26 -19.03 20.03
C GLU A 255 -13.09 -17.84 19.08
N ARG A 256 -13.91 -17.76 18.03
CA ARG A 256 -13.88 -16.71 17.01
C ARG A 256 -14.52 -15.42 17.54
N TYR A 257 -14.66 -14.43 16.65
CA TYR A 257 -15.37 -13.20 16.97
C TYR A 257 -16.89 -13.41 16.96
N GLU A 258 -17.62 -12.57 17.69
CA GLU A 258 -19.09 -12.67 17.78
C GLU A 258 -19.82 -12.36 16.46
N SER A 259 -19.22 -11.53 15.60
CA SER A 259 -19.77 -11.13 14.31
C SER A 259 -18.66 -10.82 13.30
N ALA A 260 -19.02 -10.78 12.01
CA ALA A 260 -18.08 -10.40 10.97
C ALA A 260 -17.61 -8.95 11.16
N ALA A 261 -18.49 -8.04 11.57
CA ALA A 261 -18.12 -6.66 11.85
C ALA A 261 -17.15 -6.55 13.04
N ALA A 262 -17.33 -7.35 14.10
CA ALA A 262 -16.41 -7.39 15.23
C ALA A 262 -15.00 -7.87 14.81
N PHE A 263 -14.93 -8.90 13.96
CA PHE A 263 -13.67 -9.35 13.37
C PHE A 263 -12.99 -8.23 12.55
N VAL A 264 -13.71 -7.58 11.65
CA VAL A 264 -13.14 -6.52 10.80
C VAL A 264 -12.77 -5.27 11.60
N ALA A 265 -13.54 -4.94 12.65
CA ALA A 265 -13.19 -3.86 13.57
C ALA A 265 -11.86 -4.13 14.27
N ALA A 266 -11.60 -5.38 14.67
CA ALA A 266 -10.35 -5.77 15.30
C ALA A 266 -9.13 -5.68 14.36
N LEU A 267 -9.31 -5.77 13.04
CA LEU A 267 -8.23 -5.56 12.06
C LEU A 267 -7.73 -4.11 12.01
N LYS A 268 -8.48 -3.14 12.55
CA LYS A 268 -8.06 -1.73 12.59
C LYS A 268 -7.06 -1.53 13.73
N PRO A 269 -5.82 -1.03 13.49
CA PRO A 269 -4.89 -0.69 14.56
C PRO A 269 -5.46 0.42 15.45
N ALA A 270 -5.06 0.47 16.72
CA ALA A 270 -5.54 1.47 17.69
C ALA A 270 -5.30 2.94 17.26
N ALA A 271 -4.31 3.18 16.38
CA ALA A 271 -4.02 4.48 15.79
C ALA A 271 -4.94 4.85 14.59
N TRP A 272 -5.90 3.99 14.22
CA TRP A 272 -6.91 4.33 13.24
C TRP A 272 -7.97 5.22 13.92
N PRO A 273 -8.14 6.49 13.52
CA PRO A 273 -9.09 7.37 14.18
C PRO A 273 -10.50 6.78 14.12
N ALA A 274 -11.09 6.55 15.28
CA ALA A 274 -12.47 6.09 15.40
C ALA A 274 -13.43 7.20 14.94
N ARG A 275 -14.36 6.88 14.03
CA ARG A 275 -15.36 7.83 13.51
C ARG A 275 -16.25 8.38 14.64
N ARG A 276 -16.43 9.71 14.68
CA ARG A 276 -17.66 10.38 15.15
C ARG A 276 -18.10 11.43 14.12
N GLY A 277 -19.41 11.66 14.12
CA GLY A 277 -20.20 12.23 13.01
C GLY A 277 -19.89 13.66 12.58
N GLU A 278 -20.18 13.88 11.30
CA GLU A 278 -20.62 15.10 10.60
C GLU A 278 -20.24 16.47 11.18
N VAL A 279 -19.27 17.15 10.55
CA VAL A 279 -19.41 18.53 10.06
C VAL A 279 -18.70 18.68 8.71
N ALA A 280 -19.31 19.49 7.85
CA ALA A 280 -19.10 19.72 6.42
C ALA A 280 -17.67 20.00 5.93
N SER A 281 -17.48 19.59 4.66
CA SER A 281 -16.55 20.13 3.66
C SER A 281 -15.10 20.38 4.10
N ALA A 282 -14.33 19.30 4.13
CA ALA A 282 -12.96 19.34 3.66
C ALA A 282 -12.64 17.96 3.09
N SER A 283 -12.55 17.84 1.76
CA SER A 283 -12.01 16.65 1.11
C SER A 283 -10.63 16.34 1.71
N PRO A 284 -10.43 15.21 2.44
CA PRO A 284 -9.11 14.84 2.88
C PRO A 284 -8.48 14.07 1.74
N ALA A 285 -7.43 14.67 1.19
CA ALA A 285 -6.64 14.19 0.08
C ALA A 285 -6.47 12.66 0.11
N THR A 286 -6.90 12.00 -0.96
CA THR A 286 -6.10 10.92 -1.52
C THR A 286 -4.66 11.39 -1.45
N ARG A 287 -3.82 10.72 -0.66
CA ARG A 287 -2.38 10.80 -0.88
C ARG A 287 -2.23 10.15 -2.25
N ARG A 288 -2.41 10.97 -3.30
CA ARG A 288 -1.83 10.74 -4.61
C ARG A 288 -0.46 10.17 -4.29
N LEU A 289 -0.09 9.05 -4.93
CA LEU A 289 1.32 8.84 -5.22
C LEU A 289 1.86 10.23 -5.52
N VAL A 290 2.83 10.70 -4.74
CA VAL A 290 3.48 11.96 -5.06
C VAL A 290 4.14 11.67 -6.40
N LEU A 291 3.35 11.84 -7.47
CA LEU A 291 3.83 12.07 -8.79
C LEU A 291 4.78 13.24 -8.55
N PRO A 292 6.03 13.12 -8.99
CA PRO A 292 6.94 14.26 -8.94
C PRO A 292 6.17 15.51 -9.36
N ASP A 293 6.46 16.69 -8.81
CA ASP A 293 5.86 17.96 -9.27
C ASP A 293 6.11 18.25 -10.78
N ARG A 294 6.77 17.32 -11.48
CA ARG A 294 7.01 17.26 -12.93
C ARG A 294 6.35 16.02 -13.54
N LEU A 295 5.82 16.18 -14.76
CA LEU A 295 5.36 15.04 -15.56
C LEU A 295 6.49 14.02 -15.75
N PRO A 296 6.20 12.70 -15.66
CA PRO A 296 7.17 11.66 -15.95
C PRO A 296 7.77 11.82 -17.35
N ILE A 297 9.07 11.62 -17.46
CA ILE A 297 9.82 11.75 -18.71
C ILE A 297 10.04 10.37 -19.31
N VAL A 298 9.52 10.15 -20.52
CA VAL A 298 9.76 8.93 -21.32
C VAL A 298 10.81 9.26 -22.38
N LEU A 299 11.96 8.59 -22.34
CA LEU A 299 13.00 8.70 -23.36
C LEU A 299 12.78 7.63 -24.44
N VAL A 300 12.49 8.06 -25.67
CA VAL A 300 12.36 7.20 -26.85
C VAL A 300 13.67 7.19 -27.61
N VAL A 301 14.24 6.00 -27.81
CA VAL A 301 15.51 5.80 -28.49
C VAL A 301 15.27 4.90 -29.69
N ASP A 302 15.38 5.45 -30.91
CA ASP A 302 15.22 4.72 -32.17
C ASP A 302 15.98 5.52 -33.24
N ASP A 303 16.64 4.85 -34.19
CA ASP A 303 17.45 5.51 -35.22
C ASP A 303 16.57 6.16 -36.30
N ALA A 304 15.40 5.60 -36.58
CA ALA A 304 14.45 6.13 -37.55
C ALA A 304 13.55 7.23 -36.95
N GLU A 305 13.58 8.41 -37.57
CA GLU A 305 12.76 9.56 -37.15
C GLU A 305 11.26 9.26 -37.15
N ALA A 306 10.77 8.57 -38.19
CA ALA A 306 9.37 8.18 -38.29
C ALA A 306 8.88 7.30 -37.13
N ASN A 307 9.74 6.43 -36.57
CA ASN A 307 9.38 5.60 -35.43
C ASN A 307 9.25 6.43 -34.15
N ARG A 308 10.16 7.41 -33.96
CA ARG A 308 10.12 8.32 -32.81
C ARG A 308 8.87 9.20 -32.84
N GLU A 309 8.53 9.75 -34.01
CA GLU A 309 7.32 10.54 -34.22
C GLU A 309 6.05 9.70 -34.00
N LEU A 310 6.03 8.44 -34.46
CA LEU A 310 4.90 7.53 -34.24
C LEU A 310 4.70 7.23 -32.75
N ILE A 311 5.75 6.90 -32.01
CA ILE A 311 5.68 6.61 -30.57
C ILE A 311 5.23 7.86 -29.81
N GLU A 312 5.77 9.03 -30.14
CA GLU A 312 5.36 10.30 -29.56
C GLU A 312 3.86 10.59 -29.81
N ALA A 313 3.38 10.38 -31.04
CA ALA A 313 1.98 10.52 -31.40
C ALA A 313 1.07 9.51 -30.67
N CYS A 314 1.52 8.26 -30.49
CA CYS A 314 0.76 7.25 -29.75
C CYS A 314 0.63 7.60 -28.26
N LEU A 315 1.66 8.22 -27.67
CA LEU A 315 1.67 8.70 -26.29
C LEU A 315 0.97 10.05 -26.10
N ALA A 316 0.49 10.68 -27.18
CA ALA A 316 -0.35 11.87 -27.07
C ALA A 316 -1.62 11.58 -26.25
N GLY A 317 -1.76 12.30 -25.13
CA GLY A 317 -2.85 12.13 -24.16
C GLY A 317 -2.49 11.27 -22.94
N VAL A 318 -1.29 10.68 -22.88
CA VAL A 318 -0.72 10.11 -21.66
C VAL A 318 -0.08 11.24 -20.85
N GLU A 319 -0.23 11.23 -19.53
CA GLU A 319 0.38 12.21 -18.61
C GLU A 319 1.91 12.00 -18.50
N CYS A 320 2.65 12.22 -19.59
CA CYS A 320 4.11 12.15 -19.63
C CYS A 320 4.70 13.14 -20.64
N THR A 321 5.96 13.49 -20.48
CA THR A 321 6.76 14.25 -21.46
C THR A 321 7.65 13.28 -22.23
N VAL A 322 7.66 13.39 -23.56
CA VAL A 322 8.52 12.57 -24.42
C VAL A 322 9.82 13.31 -24.72
N ARG A 323 10.95 12.62 -24.56
CA ARG A 323 12.27 13.03 -25.07
C ARG A 323 12.73 11.99 -26.08
N SER A 324 13.49 12.40 -27.08
CA SER A 324 14.01 11.49 -28.10
C SER A 324 15.53 11.46 -28.13
N ALA A 325 16.09 10.32 -28.53
CA ALA A 325 17.49 10.16 -28.92
C ALA A 325 17.57 9.28 -30.17
N MET A 326 18.52 9.59 -31.05
CA MET A 326 18.66 8.91 -32.35
C MET A 326 19.62 7.73 -32.35
N ASP A 327 20.37 7.52 -31.26
CA ASP A 327 21.32 6.43 -31.12
C ASP A 327 21.66 6.18 -29.64
N GLY A 328 22.32 5.06 -29.37
CA GLY A 328 22.77 4.67 -28.04
C GLY A 328 23.69 5.68 -27.34
N PRO A 329 24.76 6.20 -27.97
CA PRO A 329 25.63 7.20 -27.37
C PRO A 329 24.90 8.48 -26.93
N ASN A 330 24.01 9.01 -27.77
CA ASN A 330 23.20 10.18 -27.44
C ASN A 330 22.19 9.86 -26.33
N ALA A 331 21.60 8.66 -26.31
CA ALA A 331 20.72 8.23 -25.23
C ALA A 331 21.45 8.19 -23.87
N LEU A 332 22.63 7.57 -23.81
CA LEU A 332 23.42 7.49 -22.56
C LEU A 332 23.86 8.87 -22.07
N LYS A 333 24.29 9.75 -22.97
CA LYS A 333 24.62 11.14 -22.63
C LYS A 333 23.40 11.90 -22.09
N SER A 334 22.25 11.69 -22.71
CA SER A 334 20.95 12.28 -22.32
C SER A 334 20.50 11.80 -20.94
N ILE A 335 20.65 10.50 -20.64
CA ILE A 335 20.35 9.89 -19.34
C ILE A 335 21.30 10.42 -18.26
N GLN A 336 22.59 10.53 -18.56
CA GLN A 336 23.59 11.02 -17.59
C GLN A 336 23.37 12.51 -17.26
N ALA A 337 22.99 13.33 -18.23
CA ALA A 337 22.71 14.74 -18.02
C ALA A 337 21.40 14.97 -17.24
N SER A 338 20.36 14.20 -17.57
CA SER A 338 19.05 14.29 -16.92
C SER A 338 18.31 12.94 -17.05
N PRO A 339 18.29 12.13 -15.98
CA PRO A 339 17.69 10.79 -16.00
C PRO A 339 16.19 10.82 -16.34
N PRO A 340 15.73 10.03 -17.31
CA PRO A 340 14.30 9.84 -17.57
C PRO A 340 13.66 8.89 -16.53
N ASP A 341 12.34 8.87 -16.52
CA ASP A 341 11.53 8.00 -15.66
C ASP A 341 11.23 6.64 -16.34
N LEU A 342 11.38 6.57 -17.66
CA LEU A 342 11.28 5.36 -18.49
C LEU A 342 12.12 5.51 -19.76
N VAL A 343 12.72 4.42 -20.25
CA VAL A 343 13.33 4.34 -21.58
C VAL A 343 12.57 3.35 -22.47
N LEU A 344 12.11 3.81 -23.62
CA LEU A 344 11.66 2.99 -24.74
C LEU A 344 12.82 2.86 -25.73
N LEU A 345 13.31 1.65 -25.96
CA LEU A 345 14.60 1.41 -26.60
C LEU A 345 14.48 0.47 -27.79
N ASP A 346 14.72 0.98 -28.99
CA ASP A 346 14.85 0.13 -30.17
C ASP A 346 16.08 -0.77 -30.05
N VAL A 347 15.91 -2.02 -30.48
CA VAL A 347 16.99 -3.01 -30.47
C VAL A 347 17.97 -2.76 -31.62
N GLN A 348 17.46 -2.42 -32.81
CA GLN A 348 18.22 -2.43 -34.06
C GLN A 348 18.76 -1.04 -34.42
N MET A 349 19.71 -0.55 -33.62
CA MET A 349 20.35 0.74 -33.86
C MET A 349 21.78 0.61 -34.41
N PRO A 350 22.21 1.46 -35.35
CA PRO A 350 23.58 1.47 -35.87
C PRO A 350 24.63 1.77 -34.79
N GLY A 351 25.75 1.06 -34.84
CA GLY A 351 26.92 1.30 -33.99
C GLY A 351 26.81 0.71 -32.58
N MET A 352 25.80 1.13 -31.81
CA MET A 352 25.50 0.58 -30.49
C MET A 352 24.05 0.11 -30.44
N ASP A 353 23.85 -1.21 -30.38
CA ASP A 353 22.53 -1.82 -30.32
C ASP A 353 21.81 -1.54 -28.98
N GLY A 354 20.49 -1.75 -28.97
CA GLY A 354 19.67 -1.54 -27.78
C GLY A 354 20.05 -2.43 -26.60
N PHE A 355 20.57 -3.64 -26.84
CA PHE A 355 21.01 -4.53 -25.76
C PHE A 355 22.21 -3.95 -25.00
N GLU A 356 23.18 -3.38 -25.73
CA GLU A 356 24.36 -2.76 -25.13
C GLU A 356 24.01 -1.48 -24.37
N VAL A 357 23.08 -0.67 -24.89
CA VAL A 357 22.55 0.50 -24.18
C VAL A 357 21.87 0.07 -22.88
N CYS A 358 21.00 -0.94 -22.93
CA CYS A 358 20.32 -1.48 -21.76
C CYS A 358 21.31 -1.95 -20.68
N ARG A 359 22.31 -2.76 -21.07
CA ARG A 359 23.36 -3.23 -20.14
C ARG A 359 24.08 -2.07 -19.45
N ARG A 360 24.41 -1.00 -20.17
CA ARG A 360 25.08 0.18 -19.60
C ARG A 360 24.19 0.98 -18.65
N ILE A 361 22.90 1.11 -18.96
CA ILE A 361 21.91 1.72 -18.06
C ILE A 361 21.84 0.92 -16.76
N LYS A 362 21.77 -0.41 -16.85
CA LYS A 362 21.64 -1.33 -15.71
C LYS A 362 22.93 -1.52 -14.91
N ALA A 363 24.10 -1.35 -15.52
CA ALA A 363 25.39 -1.41 -14.84
C ALA A 363 25.70 -0.16 -13.99
N THR A 364 25.05 0.98 -14.26
CA THR A 364 25.35 2.25 -13.61
C THR A 364 24.43 2.50 -12.42
N SER A 365 24.98 2.64 -11.20
CA SER A 365 24.22 2.78 -9.94
C SER A 365 23.16 3.89 -9.94
N ALA A 366 23.41 4.99 -10.66
CA ALA A 366 22.50 6.13 -10.77
C ALA A 366 21.31 5.88 -11.72
N SER A 367 21.46 5.00 -12.71
CA SER A 367 20.43 4.74 -13.75
C SER A 367 19.88 3.31 -13.72
N ARG A 368 20.43 2.41 -12.90
CA ARG A 368 20.07 0.97 -12.92
C ARG A 368 18.61 0.66 -12.61
N LEU A 369 17.91 1.57 -11.92
CA LEU A 369 16.49 1.43 -11.57
C LEU A 369 15.56 2.11 -12.58
N ILE A 370 16.10 2.76 -13.63
CA ILE A 370 15.27 3.28 -14.71
C ILE A 370 14.68 2.07 -15.44
N PRO A 371 13.35 1.95 -15.57
CA PRO A 371 12.75 0.89 -16.36
C PRO A 371 13.11 1.06 -17.83
N VAL A 372 13.43 -0.05 -18.49
CA VAL A 372 13.75 -0.11 -19.92
C VAL A 372 12.80 -1.09 -20.59
N VAL A 373 12.04 -0.59 -21.58
CA VAL A 373 11.16 -1.40 -22.43
C VAL A 373 11.80 -1.48 -23.82
N MET A 374 12.15 -2.69 -24.23
CA MET A 374 12.80 -2.95 -25.52
C MET A 374 11.76 -3.02 -26.64
N ILE A 375 11.99 -2.36 -27.77
CA ILE A 375 11.15 -2.45 -28.97
C ILE A 375 11.92 -3.22 -30.03
N THR A 376 11.42 -4.40 -30.42
CA THR A 376 12.11 -5.35 -31.33
C THR A 376 11.25 -5.69 -32.54
N SER A 377 11.89 -6.01 -33.67
CA SER A 377 11.23 -6.39 -34.93
C SER A 377 10.99 -7.90 -35.09
N LEU A 378 11.35 -8.71 -34.09
CA LEU A 378 11.48 -10.17 -34.25
C LEU A 378 10.58 -10.96 -33.28
N ASP A 379 9.82 -11.90 -33.85
CA ASP A 379 8.91 -12.85 -33.18
C ASP A 379 9.64 -14.06 -32.55
N ASP A 380 10.98 -14.06 -32.49
CA ASP A 380 11.74 -15.22 -32.05
C ASP A 380 12.02 -15.22 -30.54
N THR A 381 11.84 -16.39 -29.94
CA THR A 381 12.10 -16.69 -28.52
C THR A 381 13.49 -16.24 -28.07
N THR A 382 14.45 -16.23 -28.99
CA THR A 382 15.86 -15.88 -28.80
C THR A 382 16.08 -14.42 -28.42
N ASP A 383 15.37 -13.47 -29.06
CA ASP A 383 15.53 -12.04 -28.77
C ASP A 383 14.90 -11.63 -27.45
N ARG A 384 13.84 -12.34 -27.04
CA ARG A 384 13.23 -12.17 -25.71
C ARG A 384 14.18 -12.63 -24.60
N VAL A 385 14.91 -13.72 -24.83
CA VAL A 385 15.94 -14.20 -23.89
C VAL A 385 17.07 -13.19 -23.80
N HIS A 386 17.58 -12.67 -24.91
CA HIS A 386 18.62 -11.64 -24.91
C HIS A 386 18.17 -10.32 -24.25
N ALA A 387 16.90 -9.93 -24.38
CA ALA A 387 16.36 -8.74 -23.71
C ALA A 387 16.36 -8.91 -22.18
N LEU A 388 15.97 -10.09 -21.70
CA LEU A 388 16.02 -10.42 -20.27
C LEU A 388 17.46 -10.48 -19.74
N GLU A 389 18.39 -11.08 -20.50
CA GLU A 389 19.81 -11.14 -20.13
C GLU A 389 20.49 -9.76 -20.10
N ALA A 390 20.05 -8.83 -20.96
CA ALA A 390 20.52 -7.44 -20.95
C ALA A 390 19.96 -6.63 -19.77
N GLY A 391 18.96 -7.16 -19.06
CA GLY A 391 18.34 -6.54 -17.89
C GLY A 391 17.14 -5.65 -18.22
N ALA A 392 16.51 -5.81 -19.38
CA ALA A 392 15.28 -5.08 -19.72
C ALA A 392 14.12 -5.49 -18.80
N ASP A 393 13.26 -4.54 -18.47
CA ASP A 393 12.11 -4.75 -17.57
C ASP A 393 10.88 -5.25 -18.33
N ASP A 394 10.80 -4.94 -19.62
CA ASP A 394 9.76 -5.43 -20.53
C ASP A 394 10.22 -5.35 -22.00
N PHE A 395 9.44 -5.91 -22.91
CA PHE A 395 9.69 -5.83 -24.36
C PHE A 395 8.37 -5.69 -25.14
N MET A 396 8.48 -5.22 -26.38
CA MET A 396 7.38 -5.01 -27.32
C MET A 396 7.82 -5.34 -28.75
N THR A 397 6.91 -5.91 -29.54
CA THR A 397 7.16 -6.23 -30.95
C THR A 397 6.70 -5.10 -31.87
N LYS A 398 7.47 -4.83 -32.94
CA LYS A 398 7.03 -3.97 -34.06
C LYS A 398 6.08 -4.78 -34.97
N PRO A 399 5.03 -4.16 -35.54
CA PRO A 399 4.67 -2.76 -35.44
C PRO A 399 4.06 -2.39 -34.07
N VAL A 400 4.36 -1.19 -33.59
CA VAL A 400 3.89 -0.70 -32.28
C VAL A 400 2.38 -0.44 -32.34
N ASP A 401 1.63 -1.17 -31.52
CA ASP A 401 0.20 -0.92 -31.29
C ASP A 401 0.01 0.14 -30.19
N ARG A 402 -0.91 1.09 -30.38
CA ARG A 402 -1.14 2.19 -29.44
C ARG A 402 -1.65 1.70 -28.09
N VAL A 403 -2.58 0.74 -28.08
CA VAL A 403 -3.18 0.23 -26.83
C VAL A 403 -2.13 -0.50 -26.02
N GLU A 404 -1.33 -1.34 -26.67
CA GLU A 404 -0.21 -2.03 -26.02
C GLU A 404 0.86 -1.05 -25.51
N LEU A 405 1.27 -0.08 -26.32
CA LEU A 405 2.25 0.94 -25.93
C LEU A 405 1.82 1.72 -24.69
N VAL A 406 0.59 2.21 -24.67
CA VAL A 406 0.06 2.96 -23.53
C VAL A 406 0.00 2.08 -22.28
N ALA A 407 -0.43 0.82 -22.41
CA ALA A 407 -0.47 -0.11 -21.28
C ALA A 407 0.92 -0.38 -20.69
N ARG A 408 1.92 -0.60 -21.55
CA ARG A 408 3.31 -0.88 -21.16
C ARG A 408 3.98 0.32 -20.51
N VAL A 409 3.83 1.51 -21.11
CA VAL A 409 4.34 2.77 -20.55
C VAL A 409 3.70 3.06 -19.19
N THR A 410 2.37 2.91 -19.06
CA THR A 410 1.66 3.13 -17.79
C THR A 410 2.13 2.16 -16.71
N SER A 411 2.30 0.87 -17.05
CA SER A 411 2.81 -0.15 -16.13
C SER A 411 4.24 0.15 -15.68
N ALA A 412 5.12 0.51 -16.61
CA ALA A 412 6.52 0.79 -16.32
C ALA A 412 6.71 2.08 -15.52
N LEU A 413 5.95 3.15 -15.81
CA LEU A 413 5.93 4.36 -14.99
C LEU A 413 5.37 4.12 -13.58
N ARG A 414 4.39 3.22 -13.44
CA ARG A 414 3.91 2.79 -12.12
C ARG A 414 4.99 2.02 -11.35
N LEU A 415 5.73 1.14 -12.01
CA LEU A 415 6.90 0.46 -11.42
C LEU A 415 7.98 1.46 -11.00
N LYS A 416 8.29 2.47 -11.83
CA LYS A 416 9.21 3.55 -11.48
C LYS A 416 8.74 4.28 -10.23
N SER A 417 7.46 4.65 -10.17
CA SER A 417 6.89 5.33 -9.02
C SER A 417 6.89 4.44 -7.76
N LEU A 418 6.76 3.12 -7.92
CA LEU A 418 6.91 2.16 -6.82
C LEU A 418 8.37 2.05 -6.34
N TYR A 419 9.35 1.98 -7.24
CA TYR A 419 10.77 2.02 -6.87
C TYR A 419 11.13 3.31 -6.14
N ASP A 420 10.58 4.44 -6.59
CA ASP A 420 10.75 5.73 -5.92
C ASP A 420 10.03 5.76 -4.56
N SER A 421 8.93 5.01 -4.40
CA SER A 421 8.22 4.88 -3.12
C SER A 421 8.88 3.90 -2.14
N LEU A 422 9.64 2.92 -2.64
CA LEU A 422 10.40 1.96 -1.83
C LEU A 422 11.59 2.62 -1.09
N ASP A 423 11.93 3.86 -1.44
CA ASP A 423 12.86 4.71 -0.69
C ASP A 423 12.25 5.30 0.63
N SER A 424 11.07 4.84 1.07
CA SER A 424 10.43 5.28 2.34
C SER A 424 11.08 4.75 3.63
N ALA A 425 12.37 4.39 3.60
CA ALA A 425 13.16 4.23 4.83
C ALA A 425 13.18 5.51 5.70
N GLU A 426 12.82 6.67 5.11
CA GLU A 426 12.52 7.90 5.85
C GLU A 426 11.45 7.72 6.92
N GLN A 427 10.35 7.01 6.63
CA GLN A 427 9.25 6.84 7.59
C GLN A 427 9.67 5.99 8.79
N VAL A 428 10.53 5.00 8.54
CA VAL A 428 11.16 4.19 9.60
C VAL A 428 12.07 5.07 10.45
N ILE A 429 12.87 5.95 9.85
CA ILE A 429 13.72 6.91 10.58
C ILE A 429 12.91 7.87 11.44
N PHE A 430 11.84 8.47 10.91
CA PHE A 430 11.00 9.37 11.71
C PHE A 430 10.25 8.63 12.82
N ALA A 431 9.87 7.37 12.59
CA ALA A 431 9.31 6.52 13.64
C ALA A 431 10.34 6.16 14.73
N LEU A 432 11.59 5.87 14.34
CA LEU A 432 12.68 5.63 15.27
C LEU A 432 13.05 6.90 16.07
N ALA A 433 13.10 8.06 15.42
CA ALA A 433 13.31 9.34 16.08
C ALA A 433 12.22 9.64 17.11
N ALA A 434 10.95 9.40 16.76
CA ALA A 434 9.83 9.52 17.70
C ALA A 434 9.94 8.51 18.87
N ALA A 435 10.43 7.30 18.62
CA ALA A 435 10.66 6.30 19.66
C ALA A 435 11.82 6.67 20.61
N VAL A 436 12.87 7.31 20.10
CA VAL A 436 13.97 7.86 20.90
C VAL A 436 13.46 9.02 21.78
N GLU A 437 12.65 9.91 21.24
CA GLU A 437 12.03 11.01 21.99
C GLU A 437 11.09 10.49 23.08
N ALA A 438 10.31 9.44 22.80
CA ALA A 438 9.43 8.79 23.79
C ALA A 438 10.19 8.10 24.94
N LYS A 439 11.47 7.76 24.74
CA LYS A 439 12.36 7.23 25.79
C LYS A 439 12.95 8.31 26.68
N ASP A 440 12.86 9.57 26.29
CA ASP A 440 13.28 10.71 27.11
C ASP A 440 12.02 11.25 27.83
N PRO A 441 11.80 10.89 29.11
CA PRO A 441 10.57 11.23 29.83
C PRO A 441 10.35 12.74 30.07
N TYR A 442 11.24 13.60 29.58
CA TYR A 442 11.20 15.05 29.77
C TYR A 442 10.91 15.85 28.49
N THR A 443 10.66 15.18 27.36
CA THR A 443 10.45 15.85 26.08
C THR A 443 9.19 15.37 25.36
N GLU A 444 8.01 15.81 25.79
CA GLU A 444 6.86 15.80 24.89
C GLU A 444 7.02 16.98 23.90
N ALA A 445 7.22 16.64 22.62
CA ALA A 445 7.33 17.56 21.47
C ALA A 445 8.58 18.47 21.35
N HIS A 446 9.72 18.09 21.94
CA HIS A 446 10.98 18.83 21.80
C HIS A 446 11.47 18.88 20.35
N THR A 447 11.59 17.71 19.70
CA THR A 447 12.16 17.62 18.35
C THR A 447 11.33 18.42 17.34
N GLN A 448 10.00 18.46 17.56
CA GLN A 448 9.07 19.22 16.75
C GLN A 448 9.23 20.74 16.95
N ARG A 449 9.40 21.22 18.19
CA ARG A 449 9.67 22.65 18.46
C ARG A 449 10.99 23.10 17.84
N VAL A 450 12.04 22.28 17.96
CA VAL A 450 13.34 22.54 17.33
C VAL A 450 13.20 22.60 15.80
N ALA A 451 12.49 21.66 15.19
CA ALA A 451 12.25 21.62 13.75
C ALA A 451 11.49 22.86 13.23
N GLU A 452 10.42 23.27 13.93
CA GLU A 452 9.62 24.44 13.57
C GLU A 452 10.42 25.74 13.71
N ALA A 453 11.17 25.88 14.81
CA ALA A 453 12.05 27.02 15.04
C ALA A 453 13.17 27.09 13.98
N ALA A 454 13.82 25.97 13.67
CA ALA A 454 14.87 25.91 12.66
C ALA A 454 14.34 26.33 11.28
N ARG A 455 13.17 25.84 10.88
CA ARG A 455 12.50 26.23 9.64
C ARG A 455 12.21 27.74 9.61
N ALA A 456 11.70 28.30 10.71
CA ALA A 456 11.39 29.73 10.80
C ALA A 456 12.65 30.61 10.71
N VAL A 457 13.74 30.21 11.37
CA VAL A 457 15.04 30.90 11.29
C VAL A 457 15.60 30.82 9.87
N GLY A 458 15.55 29.65 9.23
CA GLY A 458 15.95 29.47 7.84
C GLY A 458 15.19 30.36 6.88
N ALA A 459 13.88 30.52 7.08
CA ALA A 459 13.05 31.40 6.25
C ALA A 459 13.46 32.88 6.41
N ARG A 460 13.76 33.32 7.64
CA ARG A 460 14.25 34.69 7.91
C ARG A 460 15.66 34.96 7.37
N LEU A 461 16.48 33.92 7.25
CA LEU A 461 17.78 33.97 6.58
C LEU A 461 17.68 33.95 5.05
N GLY A 462 16.47 33.84 4.48
CA GLY A 462 16.25 33.85 3.03
C GLY A 462 16.62 32.55 2.33
N LEU A 463 16.61 31.42 3.04
CA LEU A 463 16.90 30.11 2.43
C LEU A 463 15.76 29.65 1.51
N ALA A 464 16.12 28.93 0.44
CA ALA A 464 15.15 28.39 -0.51
C ALA A 464 14.26 27.31 0.15
N PRO A 465 13.04 27.06 -0.38
CA PRO A 465 12.09 26.09 0.21
C PRO A 465 12.66 24.68 0.45
N SER A 466 13.55 24.19 -0.43
CA SER A 466 14.22 22.90 -0.27
C SER A 466 15.13 22.83 0.98
N HIS A 467 15.76 23.94 1.34
CA HIS A 467 16.57 24.06 2.56
C HIS A 467 15.70 24.18 3.81
N LEU A 468 14.50 24.78 3.70
CA LEU A 468 13.53 24.83 4.79
C LEU A 468 12.98 23.46 5.14
N ASP A 469 12.69 22.63 4.13
CA ASP A 469 12.32 21.22 4.32
C ASP A 469 13.48 20.43 4.97
N THR A 470 14.70 20.63 4.49
CA THR A 470 15.91 20.03 5.08
C THR A 470 16.09 20.40 6.55
N LEU A 471 15.87 21.66 6.93
CA LEU A 471 15.93 22.13 8.32
C LEU A 471 14.85 21.51 9.20
N TYR A 472 13.61 21.48 8.72
CA TYR A 472 12.49 20.90 9.46
C TYR A 472 12.73 19.42 9.71
N ARG A 473 13.07 18.68 8.65
CA ARG A 473 13.32 17.24 8.71
C ARG A 473 14.57 16.90 9.52
N GLY A 474 15.64 17.65 9.34
CA GLY A 474 16.86 17.51 10.13
C GLY A 474 16.62 17.79 11.61
N GLY A 475 15.84 18.81 11.95
CA GLY A 475 15.47 19.12 13.34
C GLY A 475 14.68 17.99 14.01
N LEU A 476 13.82 17.26 13.29
CA LEU A 476 13.07 16.13 13.86
C LEU A 476 13.95 14.94 14.22
N ILE A 477 15.08 14.74 13.54
CA ILE A 477 15.89 13.51 13.64
C ILE A 477 17.34 13.74 14.07
N HIS A 478 17.72 14.99 14.37
CA HIS A 478 19.12 15.35 14.67
C HIS A 478 19.73 14.49 15.78
N ASP A 479 18.91 14.09 16.75
CA ASP A 479 19.27 13.32 17.93
C ASP A 479 19.02 11.80 17.80
N ILE A 480 18.68 11.29 16.61
CA ILE A 480 18.32 9.87 16.42
C ILE A 480 19.38 8.88 16.92
N GLY A 481 20.65 9.28 16.90
CA GLY A 481 21.74 8.44 17.37
C GLY A 481 21.76 8.17 18.88
N LYS A 482 20.94 8.89 19.68
CA LYS A 482 20.75 8.59 21.10
C LYS A 482 20.22 7.18 21.34
N ILE A 483 19.63 6.53 20.33
CA ILE A 483 19.23 5.12 20.37
C ILE A 483 20.39 4.16 20.69
N GLY A 484 21.62 4.53 20.30
CA GLY A 484 22.82 3.74 20.56
C GLY A 484 23.50 4.06 21.89
N ILE A 485 22.96 5.01 22.68
CA ILE A 485 23.50 5.39 23.98
C ILE A 485 22.82 4.54 25.07
N PRO A 486 23.59 3.93 26.00
CA PRO A 486 23.01 3.13 27.08
C PRO A 486 22.03 3.92 27.95
N ASP A 487 20.90 3.31 28.31
CA ASP A 487 19.86 3.92 29.16
C ASP A 487 20.43 4.43 30.51
N ALA A 488 21.42 3.75 31.08
CA ALA A 488 22.09 4.16 32.31
C ALA A 488 22.83 5.51 32.21
N ILE A 489 23.23 5.90 31.00
CA ILE A 489 23.86 7.20 30.70
C ILE A 489 22.77 8.20 30.32
N LEU A 490 21.87 7.82 29.40
CA LEU A 490 20.81 8.70 28.89
C LEU A 490 19.85 9.19 29.98
N LEU A 491 19.51 8.31 30.93
CA LEU A 491 18.56 8.59 32.03
C LEU A 491 19.26 8.89 33.37
N LYS A 492 20.59 9.10 33.37
CA LYS A 492 21.36 9.24 34.62
C LYS A 492 20.87 10.43 35.43
N PRO A 493 20.61 10.25 36.74
CA PRO A 493 20.07 11.31 37.54
C PRO A 493 21.11 12.28 38.12
N GLY A 494 22.17 12.59 37.39
CA GLY A 494 23.14 13.61 37.77
C GLY A 494 24.14 13.87 36.64
N PRO A 495 25.20 14.67 36.88
CA PRO A 495 26.17 14.96 35.84
C PRO A 495 26.85 13.68 35.35
N LEU A 496 27.05 13.60 34.04
CA LEU A 496 27.85 12.55 33.43
C LEU A 496 29.32 12.72 33.83
N ASP A 497 29.99 11.61 34.13
CA ASP A 497 31.44 11.60 34.31
C ASP A 497 32.17 11.67 32.95
N HIS A 498 33.50 11.61 32.97
CA HIS A 498 34.30 11.76 31.76
C HIS A 498 34.03 10.66 30.73
N ASP A 499 33.93 9.40 31.15
CA ASP A 499 33.77 8.26 30.24
C ASP A 499 32.34 8.18 29.70
N GLU A 500 31.36 8.55 30.54
CA GLU A 500 29.97 8.70 30.15
C GLU A 500 29.77 9.84 29.15
N LEU A 501 30.46 10.98 29.33
CA LEU A 501 30.44 12.10 28.37
C LEU A 501 31.04 11.70 27.02
N VAL A 502 32.17 10.99 27.03
CA VAL A 502 32.79 10.45 25.80
C VAL A 502 31.80 9.54 25.06
N THR A 503 31.08 8.69 25.80
CA THR A 503 30.05 7.81 25.23
C THR A 503 28.88 8.62 24.66
N MET A 504 28.36 9.62 25.38
CA MET A 504 27.29 10.50 24.91
C MET A 504 27.68 11.24 23.63
N HIS A 505 28.94 11.68 23.49
CA HIS A 505 29.43 12.38 22.30
C HIS A 505 29.46 11.51 21.02
N LEU A 506 29.22 10.19 21.12
CA LEU A 506 29.15 9.31 19.95
C LEU A 506 27.81 9.40 19.20
N HIS A 507 26.74 9.94 19.81
CA HIS A 507 25.42 9.92 19.19
C HIS A 507 25.34 10.60 17.82
N PRO A 508 26.08 11.68 17.47
CA PRO A 508 26.04 12.24 16.11
C PRO A 508 26.61 11.25 15.07
N ILE A 509 27.64 10.49 15.45
CA ILE A 509 28.28 9.47 14.59
C ILE A 509 27.35 8.26 14.43
N ILE A 510 26.72 7.83 15.51
CA ILE A 510 25.72 6.75 15.49
C ILE A 510 24.53 7.16 14.62
N GLY A 511 24.05 8.40 14.79
CA GLY A 511 22.96 8.97 13.98
C GLY A 511 23.30 8.99 12.50
N GLU A 512 24.49 9.47 12.13
CA GLU A 512 24.96 9.40 10.74
C GLU A 512 25.04 7.94 10.24
N THR A 513 25.52 7.01 11.05
CA THR A 513 25.59 5.59 10.68
C THR A 513 24.21 4.99 10.41
N ILE A 514 23.19 5.40 11.18
CA ILE A 514 21.79 4.97 10.98
C ILE A 514 21.22 5.54 9.69
N VAL A 515 21.53 6.81 9.36
CA VAL A 515 20.88 7.53 8.25
C VAL A 515 21.65 7.39 6.92
N SER A 516 22.96 7.18 6.96
CA SER A 516 23.83 7.12 5.77
C SER A 516 23.50 6.05 4.74
N PRO A 517 22.92 4.88 5.08
CA PRO A 517 22.48 3.90 4.08
C PRO A 517 21.29 4.39 3.25
N LEU A 518 20.61 5.49 3.63
CA LEU A 518 19.41 5.96 2.96
C LEU A 518 19.72 7.01 1.90
N ARG A 519 19.28 6.74 0.66
CA ARG A 519 19.43 7.67 -0.47
C ARG A 519 18.85 9.04 -0.20
N THR A 520 17.69 9.07 0.44
CA THR A 520 16.95 10.29 0.74
C THR A 520 17.44 11.01 2.02
N GLY A 521 18.21 10.32 2.87
CA GLY A 521 18.79 10.86 4.10
C GLY A 521 20.08 11.65 3.89
N ALA A 522 20.68 11.58 2.69
CA ALA A 522 21.98 12.20 2.38
C ALA A 522 22.02 13.71 2.69
N GLY A 523 20.93 14.44 2.41
CA GLY A 523 20.84 15.88 2.71
C GLY A 523 20.74 16.20 4.21
N LEU A 524 20.40 15.22 5.05
CA LEU A 524 20.19 15.37 6.49
C LEU A 524 21.45 15.05 7.30
N LEU A 525 22.38 14.23 6.74
CA LEU A 525 23.61 13.81 7.41
C LEU A 525 24.43 14.96 8.00
N PRO A 526 24.63 16.11 7.31
CA PRO A 526 25.41 17.22 7.88
C PRO A 526 24.77 17.83 9.13
N ILE A 527 23.44 17.78 9.25
CA ILE A 527 22.73 18.27 10.45
C ILE A 527 22.97 17.28 11.59
N ILE A 528 22.69 16.00 11.35
CA ILE A 528 22.83 14.93 12.36
C ILE A 528 24.26 14.87 12.88
N ARG A 529 25.25 14.89 12.00
CA ARG A 529 26.66 14.78 12.38
C ARG A 529 27.19 16.01 13.12
N ASN A 530 26.80 17.22 12.72
CA ASN A 530 27.52 18.43 13.14
C ASN A 530 26.71 19.43 14.00
N HIS A 531 25.50 19.10 14.44
CA HIS A 531 24.70 20.02 15.27
C HIS A 531 25.31 20.31 16.68
N HIS A 532 26.29 19.52 17.13
CA HIS A 532 27.06 19.76 18.36
C HIS A 532 28.44 20.41 18.13
N GLU A 533 28.76 20.79 16.89
CA GLU A 533 29.93 21.61 16.62
C GLU A 533 29.76 23.00 17.24
N ARG A 534 30.88 23.59 17.69
CA ARG A 534 30.89 24.93 18.30
C ARG A 534 31.63 25.89 17.40
N TRP A 535 31.16 27.13 17.33
CA TRP A 535 31.74 28.15 16.46
C TRP A 535 33.26 28.33 16.63
N ASP A 536 33.77 28.16 17.84
CA ASP A 536 35.19 28.24 18.20
C ASP A 536 36.02 26.97 17.93
N GLY A 537 35.41 25.90 17.40
CA GLY A 537 36.07 24.62 17.12
C GLY A 537 36.23 23.70 18.33
N THR A 538 35.66 24.05 19.49
CA THR A 538 35.71 23.19 20.69
C THR A 538 34.60 22.13 20.75
N GLY A 539 33.75 22.06 19.72
CA GLY A 539 32.66 21.11 19.60
C GLY A 539 33.11 19.71 19.16
N TYR A 540 32.14 18.89 18.78
CA TYR A 540 32.34 17.50 18.34
C TYR A 540 31.31 17.15 17.25
N PRO A 541 31.51 16.07 16.47
CA PRO A 541 32.62 15.11 16.49
C PRO A 541 33.89 15.53 15.73
N ASP A 542 33.77 16.45 14.79
CA ASP A 542 34.82 16.79 13.80
C ASP A 542 35.65 18.01 14.19
N ARG A 543 35.21 18.80 15.19
CA ARG A 543 35.87 20.04 15.64
C ARG A 543 35.91 21.11 14.55
N LEU A 544 34.83 21.21 13.79
CA LEU A 544 34.65 22.26 12.79
C LEU A 544 34.48 23.61 13.47
N ALA A 545 35.01 24.68 12.83
CA ALA A 545 34.94 26.03 13.36
C ALA A 545 34.34 27.01 12.33
N GLY A 546 33.64 28.03 12.82
CA GLY A 546 33.06 29.08 12.00
C GLY A 546 32.16 28.55 10.88
N THR A 547 32.42 29.00 9.66
CA THR A 547 31.65 28.63 8.46
C THR A 547 31.99 27.25 7.90
N ALA A 548 32.99 26.54 8.46
CA ALA A 548 33.23 25.15 8.12
C ALA A 548 32.10 24.25 8.64
N ILE A 549 31.38 24.69 9.68
CA ILE A 549 30.18 24.01 10.18
C ILE A 549 29.04 24.21 9.16
N PRO A 550 28.38 23.15 8.68
CA PRO A 550 27.26 23.26 7.74
C PRO A 550 26.20 24.25 8.23
N GLN A 551 25.72 25.13 7.34
CA GLN A 551 24.76 26.19 7.71
C GLN A 551 23.51 25.64 8.40
N HIS A 552 22.99 24.50 7.92
CA HIS A 552 21.82 23.86 8.51
C HIS A 552 22.07 23.38 9.94
N ALA A 553 23.25 22.82 10.22
CA ALA A 553 23.65 22.38 11.55
C ALA A 553 23.78 23.57 12.52
N ARG A 554 24.34 24.70 12.07
CA ARG A 554 24.43 25.94 12.87
C ARG A 554 23.05 26.47 13.28
N ILE A 555 22.06 26.36 12.41
CA ILE A 555 20.67 26.78 12.68
C ILE A 555 20.03 25.85 13.72
N VAL A 556 20.13 24.54 13.52
CA VAL A 556 19.57 23.53 14.45
C VAL A 556 20.21 23.65 15.83
N ALA A 557 21.53 23.85 15.92
CA ALA A 557 22.26 24.00 17.19
C ALA A 557 21.77 25.18 18.06
N VAL A 558 21.36 26.29 17.45
CA VAL A 558 20.79 27.43 18.19
C VAL A 558 19.38 27.12 18.68
N CYS A 559 18.57 26.47 17.83
CA CYS A 559 17.18 26.12 18.16
C CYS A 559 17.10 25.06 19.27
N ASP A 560 17.92 24.01 19.18
CA ASP A 560 18.06 22.98 20.21
C ASP A 560 18.52 23.58 21.54
N ALA A 561 19.57 24.40 21.52
CA ALA A 561 20.07 25.07 22.72
C ALA A 561 19.01 25.97 23.37
N PHE A 562 18.20 26.70 22.59
CA PHE A 562 17.12 27.50 23.13
C PHE A 562 16.05 26.63 23.79
N ASP A 563 15.56 25.61 23.10
CA ASP A 563 14.51 24.71 23.62
C ASP A 563 14.99 24.04 24.91
N ALA A 564 16.24 23.60 24.94
CA ALA A 564 16.89 23.05 26.12
C ALA A 564 16.94 24.02 27.32
N LEU A 565 17.06 25.34 27.08
CA LEU A 565 17.14 26.37 28.11
C LEU A 565 15.78 26.71 28.72
N VAL A 566 14.72 26.72 27.92
CA VAL A 566 13.37 27.15 28.34
C VAL A 566 12.48 26.02 28.82
N ASN A 567 12.90 24.76 28.68
CA ASN A 567 12.20 23.60 29.21
C ASN A 567 12.91 23.00 30.43
N ASP A 568 12.12 22.37 31.31
CA ASP A 568 12.63 21.76 32.54
C ASP A 568 13.49 20.53 32.21
N ARG A 569 14.63 20.39 32.89
CA ARG A 569 15.51 19.21 32.81
C ARG A 569 15.69 18.57 34.18
N PRO A 570 16.04 17.26 34.26
CA PRO A 570 16.13 16.53 35.52
C PRO A 570 17.04 17.17 36.59
N TYR A 571 18.06 17.92 36.16
CA TYR A 571 19.05 18.59 37.02
C TYR A 571 19.01 20.12 36.94
N ARG A 572 18.04 20.70 36.22
CA ARG A 572 18.02 22.14 35.98
C ARG A 572 16.59 22.64 35.74
N ALA A 573 16.16 23.58 36.57
CA ALA A 573 14.94 24.34 36.33
C ALA A 573 15.04 25.12 35.01
N ARG A 574 13.92 25.25 34.31
CA ARG A 574 13.84 26.07 33.11
C ARG A 574 14.24 27.53 33.36
N LYS A 575 14.83 28.16 32.36
CA LYS A 575 15.13 29.59 32.34
C LYS A 575 13.97 30.37 31.73
N THR A 576 13.86 31.66 32.05
CA THR A 576 12.95 32.52 31.28
C THR A 576 13.45 32.69 29.85
N VAL A 577 12.56 33.10 28.95
CA VAL A 577 12.92 33.39 27.55
C VAL A 577 14.02 34.46 27.48
N GLU A 578 13.96 35.49 28.33
CA GLU A 578 14.98 36.54 28.40
C GLU A 578 16.34 36.00 28.85
N GLU A 579 16.35 35.13 29.87
CA GLU A 579 17.57 34.49 30.36
C GLU A 579 18.18 33.52 29.34
N ALA A 580 17.34 32.78 28.61
CA ALA A 580 17.77 31.91 27.52
C ALA A 580 18.39 32.73 26.38
N LEU A 581 17.76 33.84 25.98
CA LEU A 581 18.28 34.75 24.98
C LEU A 581 19.59 35.43 25.40
N ALA A 582 19.70 35.83 26.67
CA ALA A 582 20.95 36.37 27.21
C ALA A 582 22.07 35.33 27.17
N THR A 583 21.75 34.06 27.44
CA THR A 583 22.70 32.94 27.34
C THR A 583 23.17 32.74 25.89
N LEU A 584 22.25 32.72 24.91
CA LEU A 584 22.60 32.59 23.50
C LEU A 584 23.48 33.74 23.01
N ARG A 585 23.13 34.99 23.35
CA ARG A 585 23.93 36.19 23.00
C ARG A 585 25.32 36.16 23.61
N ALA A 586 25.46 35.72 24.86
CA ALA A 586 26.77 35.61 25.51
C ALA A 586 27.65 34.52 24.87
N GLY A 587 27.04 33.48 24.29
CA GLY A 587 27.73 32.41 23.57
C GLY A 587 27.92 32.66 22.07
N ALA A 588 27.38 33.74 21.52
CA ALA A 588 27.54 34.10 20.11
C ALA A 588 29.03 34.32 19.77
N GLY A 589 29.51 33.69 18.70
CA GLY A 589 30.90 33.76 18.28
C GLY A 589 31.87 32.87 19.07
N ARG A 590 31.36 32.10 20.03
CA ARG A 590 32.09 31.01 20.70
C ARG A 590 31.39 29.68 20.50
N GLN A 591 30.17 29.57 21.00
CA GLN A 591 29.38 28.34 20.92
C GLN A 591 28.51 28.33 19.67
N TRP A 592 27.86 29.45 19.36
CA TRP A 592 26.91 29.54 18.25
C TRP A 592 27.33 30.58 17.22
N ASP A 593 26.83 30.42 15.99
CA ASP A 593 26.98 31.40 14.93
C ASP A 593 26.31 32.73 15.33
N PRO A 594 27.06 33.85 15.39
CA PRO A 594 26.51 35.15 15.74
C PRO A 594 25.32 35.56 14.86
N ALA A 595 25.39 35.31 13.55
CA ALA A 595 24.34 35.73 12.62
C ALA A 595 23.04 34.94 12.83
N VAL A 596 23.15 33.66 13.15
CA VAL A 596 21.99 32.82 13.48
C VAL A 596 21.38 33.24 14.80
N VAL A 597 22.20 33.53 15.82
CA VAL A 597 21.71 34.01 17.14
C VAL A 597 20.96 35.33 17.00
N ASP A 598 21.48 36.27 16.20
CA ASP A 598 20.82 37.56 15.97
C ASP A 598 19.45 37.40 15.29
N VAL A 599 19.38 36.57 14.24
CA VAL A 599 18.12 36.29 13.54
C VAL A 599 17.12 35.53 14.41
N PHE A 600 17.61 34.56 15.21
CA PHE A 600 16.79 33.84 16.18
C PHE A 600 16.20 34.81 17.20
N ALA A 601 17.05 35.63 17.84
CA ALA A 601 16.66 36.55 18.91
C ALA A 601 15.67 37.63 18.43
N ALA A 602 15.82 38.14 17.20
CA ALA A 602 14.87 39.08 16.61
C ALA A 602 13.47 38.48 16.40
N GLY A 603 13.40 37.16 16.27
CA GLY A 603 12.19 36.43 15.89
C GLY A 603 11.44 35.73 17.01
N VAL A 604 11.97 35.72 18.23
CA VAL A 604 11.38 35.05 19.41
C VAL A 604 9.96 35.51 19.76
N PRO A 605 9.58 36.80 19.67
CA PRO A 605 8.21 37.23 20.01
C PRO A 605 7.10 36.53 19.20
N GLU A 606 7.41 36.05 17.99
CA GLU A 606 6.49 35.25 17.15
C GLU A 606 6.60 33.75 17.45
N LEU A 607 7.78 33.25 17.82
CA LEU A 607 8.03 31.85 18.16
C LEU A 607 7.39 31.46 19.52
N SER A 608 7.28 32.39 20.46
CA SER A 608 6.59 32.18 21.75
C SER A 608 5.09 31.84 21.60
N LYS A 609 4.47 32.14 20.45
CA LYS A 609 3.06 31.78 20.16
C LYS A 609 2.86 30.32 19.72
N LEU A 610 3.93 29.59 19.43
CA LEU A 610 3.90 28.18 19.00
C LEU A 610 4.00 27.17 20.16
N GLY A 611 3.79 27.62 21.41
CA GLY A 611 3.76 26.75 22.59
C GLY A 611 5.06 26.67 23.38
N ALA A 612 5.94 27.68 23.27
CA ALA A 612 7.19 27.75 24.03
C ALA A 612 7.06 28.58 25.34
N ALA A 613 6.01 28.30 26.13
CA ALA A 613 5.81 28.86 27.47
C ALA A 613 5.28 27.81 28.45
#